data_AF-A0A3C0CUU1-F1
#
_entry.id   AF-A0A3C0CUU1-F1
#
_cell.length_a   1.000
_cell.length_b   1.000
_cell.length_c   1.000
_cell.angle_alpha   90.00
_cell.angle_beta   90.00
_cell.angle_gamma   90.00
#
_symmetry.space_group_name_H-M   'P 1'
#
loop_
_entity.id
_entity.type
_entity.pdbx_description
1 polymer ?
#
loop_
_entity_poly.entity_id
_entity_poly.type
_entity_poly.pdbx_seq_one_letter_code
_entity_poly.pdbx_strand_id
1 'polypeptide(L)'
;MLAAHWLIVPLAGTMLISHAVVNVWMVRYLIYASPALYILTAMGIVSLGRRNLLVIALACVLSLPAARLGIYYTKAQRPEWRQAVSYIESNLQPGDAVAVYRYGYRYVFNHYYTAGAPVFILGSHELGRHAISGWTDSRIACQMAQIPQRNCR
;
A
#
# COMPACT_ATOMS: atom_id res chain seq x y z
N MET A 1 6.23 -28.70 -15.55
CA MET A 1 7.09 -28.73 -14.33
C MET A 1 7.81 -27.40 -14.07
N LEU A 2 8.35 -26.71 -15.08
CA LEU A 2 9.02 -25.40 -14.91
C LEU A 2 8.10 -24.33 -14.27
N ALA A 3 6.86 -24.19 -14.75
CA ALA A 3 5.92 -23.21 -14.20
C ALA A 3 5.57 -23.47 -12.72
N ALA A 4 5.51 -24.73 -12.29
CA ALA A 4 5.27 -25.08 -10.88
C ALA A 4 6.44 -24.63 -9.99
N HIS A 5 7.68 -24.85 -10.43
CA HIS A 5 8.86 -24.37 -9.72
C HIS A 5 8.92 -22.84 -9.69
N TRP A 6 8.58 -22.18 -10.81
CA TRP A 6 8.51 -20.72 -10.88
C TRP A 6 7.44 -20.13 -9.96
N LEU A 7 6.36 -20.87 -9.66
CA LEU A 7 5.38 -20.45 -8.66
C LEU A 7 5.88 -20.72 -7.23
N ILE A 8 6.35 -21.95 -6.96
CA ILE A 8 6.64 -22.44 -5.61
C ILE A 8 7.89 -21.79 -5.04
N VAL A 9 8.98 -21.73 -5.80
CA VAL A 9 10.28 -21.24 -5.31
C VAL A 9 10.18 -19.81 -4.77
N PRO A 10 9.63 -18.83 -5.50
CA PRO A 10 9.67 -17.47 -5.02
C PRO A 10 8.53 -17.19 -4.01
N LEU A 11 7.42 -17.95 -4.05
CA LEU A 11 6.42 -17.95 -2.99
C LEU A 11 7.01 -18.41 -1.66
N ALA A 12 7.67 -19.57 -1.65
CA ALA A 12 8.35 -20.12 -0.49
C ALA A 12 9.48 -19.19 -0.02
N GLY A 13 10.28 -18.66 -0.95
CA GLY A 13 11.34 -17.71 -0.64
C GLY A 13 10.81 -16.45 0.06
N THR A 14 9.73 -15.86 -0.44
CA THR A 14 9.11 -14.68 0.18
C THR A 14 8.49 -15.01 1.53
N MET A 15 7.90 -16.20 1.67
CA MET A 15 7.36 -16.67 2.95
C MET A 15 8.47 -16.81 3.99
N LEU A 16 9.57 -17.47 3.63
CA LEU A 16 10.74 -17.66 4.50
C LEU A 16 11.37 -16.32 4.89
N ILE A 17 11.63 -15.43 3.94
CA ILE A 17 12.17 -14.09 4.21
C ILE A 17 11.21 -13.30 5.11
N SER A 18 9.91 -13.40 4.84
CA SER A 18 8.90 -12.68 5.61
C SER A 18 8.82 -13.12 7.08
N HIS A 19 9.04 -14.40 7.34
CA HIS A 19 9.07 -14.96 8.70
C HIS A 19 10.41 -14.72 9.40
N ALA A 20 11.53 -14.79 8.67
CA ALA A 20 12.87 -14.77 9.25
C ALA A 20 13.45 -13.36 9.46
N VAL A 21 13.16 -12.40 8.56
CA VAL A 21 13.88 -11.10 8.53
C VAL A 21 12.97 -9.93 8.85
N VAL A 22 11.94 -9.72 8.02
CA VAL A 22 11.03 -8.57 8.11
C VAL A 22 9.69 -8.97 7.53
N ASN A 23 8.57 -8.46 8.04
CA ASN A 23 7.25 -8.82 7.48
C ASN A 23 7.08 -8.21 6.07
N VAL A 24 7.44 -8.98 5.04
CA VAL A 24 7.30 -8.66 3.62
C VAL A 24 6.09 -9.38 3.01
N TRP A 25 5.19 -9.94 3.83
CA TRP A 25 4.02 -10.66 3.33
C TRP A 25 2.92 -9.68 2.88
N MET A 26 3.18 -9.00 1.78
CA MET A 26 2.17 -8.22 1.06
C MET A 26 1.95 -8.79 -0.34
N VAL A 27 0.68 -8.83 -0.76
CA VAL A 27 0.26 -9.35 -2.07
C VAL A 27 1.05 -8.72 -3.22
N ARG A 28 1.41 -7.42 -3.12
CA ARG A 28 2.18 -6.71 -4.16
C ARG A 28 3.56 -7.31 -4.43
N TYR A 29 4.16 -7.97 -3.44
CA TYR A 29 5.47 -8.58 -3.60
C TYR A 29 5.41 -9.93 -4.30
N LEU A 30 4.24 -10.55 -4.43
CA LEU A 30 4.07 -11.82 -5.15
C LEU A 30 3.76 -11.62 -6.64
N ILE A 31 3.87 -10.39 -7.17
CA ILE A 31 3.51 -10.09 -8.56
C ILE A 31 4.38 -10.87 -9.56
N TYR A 32 5.64 -11.14 -9.24
CA TYR A 32 6.53 -11.92 -10.10
C TYR A 32 6.07 -13.40 -10.25
N ALA A 33 5.24 -13.90 -9.32
CA ALA A 33 4.72 -15.26 -9.35
C ALA A 33 3.40 -15.37 -10.16
N SER A 34 2.79 -14.22 -10.48
CA SER A 34 1.53 -14.16 -11.22
C SER A 34 1.59 -14.82 -12.60
N PRO A 35 2.66 -14.69 -13.41
CA PRO A 35 2.69 -15.34 -14.73
C PRO A 35 2.63 -16.87 -14.62
N ALA A 36 3.37 -17.44 -13.67
CA ALA A 36 3.37 -18.88 -13.42
C ALA A 36 1.98 -19.37 -12.96
N LEU A 37 1.32 -18.61 -12.08
CA LEU A 37 -0.05 -18.88 -11.64
C LEU A 37 -1.02 -18.89 -12.83
N TYR A 38 -0.94 -17.91 -13.74
CA TYR A 38 -1.81 -17.83 -14.91
C TYR A 38 -1.60 -19.00 -15.88
N ILE A 39 -0.35 -19.39 -16.13
CA ILE A 39 -0.01 -20.55 -16.98
C ILE A 39 -0.56 -21.84 -16.37
N LEU A 40 -0.35 -22.08 -15.08
CA LEU A 40 -0.86 -23.26 -14.38
C LEU A 40 -2.40 -23.31 -14.37
N THR A 41 -3.04 -22.16 -14.15
CA THR A 41 -4.49 -22.02 -14.19
C THR A 41 -5.02 -22.35 -15.59
N ALA A 42 -4.40 -21.79 -16.64
CA ALA A 42 -4.79 -22.06 -18.02
C ALA A 42 -4.63 -23.54 -18.39
N MET A 43 -3.52 -24.18 -18.01
CA MET A 43 -3.31 -25.61 -18.23
C MET A 43 -4.36 -26.46 -17.50
N GLY A 44 -4.67 -26.12 -16.24
CA GLY A 44 -5.71 -26.79 -15.46
C GLY A 44 -7.08 -26.67 -16.10
N ILE A 45 -7.43 -25.49 -16.60
CA ILE A 45 -8.69 -25.27 -17.33
C ILE A 45 -8.71 -26.13 -18.60
N VAL A 46 -7.71 -26.03 -19.48
CA VAL A 46 -7.65 -26.77 -20.75
C VAL A 46 -7.75 -28.28 -20.54
N SER A 47 -7.17 -28.80 -19.45
CA SER A 47 -7.20 -30.23 -19.13
C SER A 47 -8.60 -30.80 -18.82
N LEU A 48 -9.61 -29.94 -18.54
CA LEU A 48 -10.99 -30.38 -18.27
C LEU A 48 -11.65 -31.05 -19.49
N GLY A 49 -11.19 -30.75 -20.72
CA GLY A 49 -11.62 -31.38 -21.97
C GLY A 49 -13.07 -31.15 -22.41
N ARG A 50 -13.96 -30.73 -21.51
CA ARG A 50 -15.39 -30.50 -21.79
C ARG A 50 -15.68 -29.00 -21.93
N ARG A 51 -16.24 -28.61 -23.08
CA ARG A 51 -16.57 -27.21 -23.41
C ARG A 51 -17.36 -26.50 -22.31
N ASN A 52 -18.36 -27.15 -21.71
CA ASN A 52 -19.17 -26.54 -20.66
C ASN A 52 -18.34 -26.26 -19.40
N LEU A 53 -17.45 -27.18 -19.00
CA LEU A 53 -16.57 -26.99 -17.85
C LEU A 53 -15.52 -25.90 -18.11
N LEU A 54 -15.01 -25.80 -19.33
CA LEU A 54 -14.10 -24.72 -19.74
C LEU A 54 -14.77 -23.35 -19.58
N VAL A 55 -15.99 -23.20 -20.11
CA VAL A 55 -16.74 -21.94 -20.02
C VAL A 55 -17.02 -21.56 -18.57
N ILE A 56 -17.46 -22.52 -17.76
CA ILE A 56 -17.72 -22.29 -16.32
C ILE A 56 -16.43 -21.89 -15.60
N ALA A 57 -15.33 -22.62 -15.82
CA ALA A 57 -14.06 -22.31 -15.17
C ALA A 57 -13.52 -20.93 -15.57
N LEU A 58 -13.62 -20.58 -16.85
CA LEU A 58 -13.21 -19.27 -17.35
C LEU A 58 -14.06 -18.13 -16.76
N ALA A 59 -15.39 -18.33 -16.72
CA ALA A 59 -16.31 -17.37 -16.12
C ALA A 59 -15.99 -17.16 -14.62
N CYS A 60 -15.75 -18.23 -13.87
CA CYS A 60 -15.34 -18.15 -12.47
C CYS A 60 -14.03 -17.35 -12.31
N VAL A 61 -12.99 -17.68 -13.08
CA VAL A 61 -11.67 -17.02 -12.99
C VAL A 61 -11.75 -15.53 -13.33
N LEU A 62 -12.57 -15.14 -14.33
CA LEU A 62 -12.70 -13.74 -14.75
C LEU A 62 -13.65 -12.91 -13.86
N SER A 63 -14.66 -13.54 -13.26
CA SER A 63 -15.63 -12.84 -12.42
C SER A 63 -15.01 -12.23 -11.15
N LEU A 64 -14.06 -12.93 -10.53
CA LEU A 64 -13.38 -12.50 -9.30
C LEU A 64 -12.60 -11.18 -9.46
N PRO A 65 -11.68 -11.04 -10.44
CA PRO A 65 -11.00 -9.77 -10.67
C PRO A 65 -11.97 -8.71 -11.16
N ALA A 66 -12.94 -9.02 -12.04
CA ALA A 66 -13.89 -8.04 -12.53
C ALA A 66 -14.67 -7.33 -11.40
N ALA A 67 -15.16 -8.09 -10.42
CA ALA A 67 -15.84 -7.53 -9.25
C ALA A 67 -14.92 -6.62 -8.41
N ARG A 68 -13.66 -7.04 -8.22
CA ARG A 68 -12.66 -6.24 -7.47
C ARG A 68 -12.23 -4.99 -8.22
N LEU A 69 -12.05 -5.07 -9.55
CA LEU A 69 -11.78 -3.91 -10.39
C LEU A 69 -12.92 -2.89 -10.29
N GLY A 70 -14.17 -3.34 -10.36
CA GLY A 70 -15.34 -2.47 -10.22
C GLY A 70 -15.28 -1.63 -8.95
N ILE A 71 -15.05 -2.27 -7.80
CA ILE A 71 -14.88 -1.55 -6.51
C ILE A 71 -13.66 -0.63 -6.55
N TYR A 72 -12.55 -1.10 -7.09
CA TYR A 72 -11.29 -0.35 -7.11
C TYR A 72 -11.38 0.95 -7.91
N TYR A 73 -12.10 0.95 -9.03
CA TYR A 73 -12.24 2.12 -9.91
C TYR A 73 -13.43 3.02 -9.56
N THR A 74 -14.40 2.54 -8.78
CA THR A 74 -15.59 3.33 -8.42
C THR A 74 -15.56 3.92 -7.02
N LYS A 75 -14.79 3.33 -6.10
CA LYS A 75 -14.68 3.81 -4.72
C LYS A 75 -13.33 4.47 -4.50
N ALA A 76 -13.31 5.53 -3.69
CA ALA A 76 -12.06 6.08 -3.16
C ALA A 76 -11.38 5.00 -2.30
N GLN A 77 -10.27 4.47 -2.80
CA GLN A 77 -9.45 3.47 -2.11
C GLN A 77 -8.09 4.04 -1.67
N ARG A 78 -7.73 5.23 -2.17
CA ARG A 78 -6.49 5.90 -1.87
C ARG A 78 -6.79 7.28 -1.30
N PRO A 79 -5.93 7.82 -0.42
CA PRO A 79 -6.10 9.19 0.04
C PRO A 79 -5.99 10.16 -1.14
N GLU A 80 -6.96 11.08 -1.24
CA GLU A 80 -6.98 12.13 -2.25
C GLU A 80 -6.02 13.26 -1.86
N TRP A 81 -4.71 12.97 -1.97
CA TRP A 81 -3.64 13.88 -1.54
C TRP A 81 -3.74 15.26 -2.19
N ARG A 82 -4.13 15.33 -3.46
CA ARG A 82 -4.33 16.62 -4.15
C ARG A 82 -5.38 17.48 -3.45
N GLN A 83 -6.53 16.89 -3.11
CA GLN A 83 -7.62 17.61 -2.44
C GLN A 83 -7.25 17.98 -1.00
N ALA A 84 -6.62 17.05 -0.27
CA ALA A 84 -6.16 17.29 1.09
C ALA A 84 -5.13 18.43 1.15
N VAL A 85 -4.17 18.45 0.23
CA VAL A 85 -3.16 19.51 0.14
C VAL A 85 -3.82 20.85 -0.25
N SER A 86 -4.69 20.86 -1.27
CA SER A 86 -5.41 22.08 -1.67
C SER A 86 -6.27 22.65 -0.53
N TYR A 87 -6.88 21.80 0.29
CA TYR A 87 -7.60 22.21 1.48
C TYR A 87 -6.66 22.84 2.52
N ILE A 88 -5.51 22.24 2.79
CA ILE A 88 -4.52 22.80 3.72
C ILE A 88 -4.02 24.16 3.22
N GLU A 89 -3.68 24.28 1.93
CA GLU A 89 -3.21 25.52 1.32
C GLU A 89 -4.23 26.65 1.35
N SER A 90 -5.51 26.35 1.13
CA SER A 90 -6.58 27.35 1.19
C SER A 90 -6.91 27.82 2.61
N ASN A 91 -6.48 27.09 3.64
CA ASN A 91 -6.75 27.42 5.05
C ASN A 91 -5.49 27.82 5.84
N LEU A 92 -4.33 27.87 5.19
CA LEU A 92 -3.05 28.22 5.80
C LEU A 92 -3.03 29.71 6.18
N GLN A 93 -2.70 30.02 7.43
CA GLN A 93 -2.53 31.38 7.94
C GLN A 93 -1.06 31.74 8.16
N PRO A 94 -0.70 33.04 8.16
CA PRO A 94 0.64 33.47 8.51
C PRO A 94 1.04 32.98 9.92
N GLY A 95 2.09 32.16 9.99
CA GLY A 95 2.58 31.58 11.25
C GLY A 95 2.33 30.08 11.39
N ASP A 96 1.44 29.52 10.58
CA ASP A 96 1.12 28.10 10.59
C ASP A 96 2.28 27.23 10.09
N ALA A 97 2.21 25.95 10.45
CA ALA A 97 3.07 24.90 9.93
C ALA A 97 2.26 23.62 9.72
N VAL A 98 2.69 22.80 8.76
CA VAL A 98 2.02 21.55 8.41
C VAL A 98 2.81 20.37 8.97
N ALA A 99 2.12 19.43 9.61
CA ALA A 99 2.72 18.18 10.06
C ALA A 99 2.23 16.99 9.22
N VAL A 100 3.15 16.25 8.63
CA VAL A 100 2.86 15.04 7.84
C VAL A 100 3.29 13.82 8.62
N TYR A 101 2.32 13.04 9.10
CA TYR A 101 2.59 11.79 9.81
C TYR A 101 3.04 10.69 8.83
N ARG A 102 4.06 9.94 9.22
CA ARG A 102 4.72 8.84 8.48
C ARG A 102 5.64 9.32 7.36
N TYR A 103 6.92 8.99 7.51
CA TYR A 103 7.97 9.45 6.60
C TYR A 103 7.69 9.18 5.11
N GLY A 104 7.11 8.02 4.78
CA GLY A 104 6.77 7.67 3.40
C GLY A 104 5.74 8.59 2.73
N TYR A 105 4.90 9.28 3.49
CA TYR A 105 3.91 10.22 2.93
C TYR A 105 4.50 11.57 2.55
N ARG A 106 5.71 11.91 3.05
CA ARG A 106 6.41 13.14 2.65
C ARG A 106 6.51 13.29 1.14
N TYR A 107 6.84 12.21 0.43
CA TYR A 107 7.03 12.25 -1.01
C TYR A 107 5.74 12.59 -1.77
N VAL A 108 4.61 12.03 -1.33
CA VAL A 108 3.32 12.28 -1.97
C VAL A 108 2.79 13.66 -1.61
N PHE A 109 2.95 14.07 -0.35
CA PHE A 109 2.55 15.41 0.11
C PHE A 109 3.34 16.50 -0.64
N ASN A 110 4.66 16.40 -0.67
CA ASN A 110 5.53 17.38 -1.33
C ASN A 110 5.31 17.47 -2.84
N HIS A 111 4.77 16.43 -3.48
CA HIS A 111 4.44 16.47 -4.90
C HIS A 111 3.30 17.45 -5.22
N TYR A 112 2.36 17.64 -4.29
CA TYR A 112 1.21 18.52 -4.48
C TYR A 112 1.35 19.86 -3.75
N TYR A 113 2.23 19.97 -2.76
CA TYR A 113 2.34 21.13 -1.90
C TYR A 113 3.21 22.24 -2.52
N THR A 114 2.69 23.45 -2.52
CA THR A 114 3.26 24.65 -3.20
C THR A 114 3.27 25.91 -2.32
N ALA A 115 2.44 25.99 -1.28
CA ALA A 115 2.29 27.20 -0.44
C ALA A 115 3.52 27.59 0.40
N GLY A 116 4.53 26.73 0.51
CA GLY A 116 5.85 27.07 1.07
C GLY A 116 5.92 27.27 2.59
N ALA A 117 4.81 27.16 3.33
CA ALA A 117 4.85 27.15 4.80
C ALA A 117 5.63 25.93 5.32
N PRO A 118 6.26 26.01 6.52
CA PRO A 118 7.10 24.94 7.05
C PRO A 118 6.36 23.60 7.15
N VAL A 119 7.00 22.52 6.69
CA VAL A 119 6.47 21.16 6.75
C VAL A 119 7.35 20.31 7.68
N PHE A 120 6.75 19.73 8.70
CA PHE A 120 7.39 18.82 9.65
C PHE A 120 6.93 17.40 9.42
N ILE A 121 7.87 16.45 9.44
CA ILE A 121 7.56 15.03 9.23
C ILE A 121 7.58 14.33 10.57
N LEU A 122 6.44 13.74 10.93
CA LEU A 122 6.25 13.08 12.21
C LEU A 122 6.33 11.56 12.09
N GLY A 123 6.78 10.91 13.16
CA GLY A 123 6.87 9.45 13.26
C GLY A 123 8.24 8.87 12.90
N SER A 124 8.35 7.54 12.97
CA SER A 124 9.64 6.87 12.79
C SER A 124 10.11 6.91 11.33
N HIS A 125 11.40 7.14 11.15
CA HIS A 125 12.09 6.95 9.87
C HIS A 125 12.23 5.45 9.55
N GLU A 126 12.27 4.62 10.59
CA GLU A 126 12.41 3.18 10.48
C GLU A 126 11.06 2.46 10.28
N LEU A 127 11.04 1.52 9.33
CA LEU A 127 9.92 0.62 9.04
C LEU A 127 9.89 -0.57 10.02
N GLY A 128 9.93 -0.30 11.33
CA GLY A 128 9.93 -1.34 12.37
C GLY A 128 8.51 -1.86 12.71
N ARG A 129 8.40 -3.11 13.17
CA ARG A 129 7.12 -3.73 13.61
C ARG A 129 6.37 -2.91 14.67
N HIS A 130 7.07 -2.13 15.49
CA HIS A 130 6.49 -1.28 16.53
C HIS A 130 5.82 0.01 15.99
N ALA A 131 6.06 0.37 14.73
CA ALA A 131 5.47 1.54 14.08
C ALA A 131 3.97 1.37 13.75
N ILE A 132 3.41 0.18 13.97
CA ILE A 132 2.02 -0.19 13.68
C ILE A 132 1.20 -0.37 14.98
N SER A 133 1.65 0.18 16.10
CA SER A 133 0.80 0.31 17.29
C SER A 133 -0.34 1.32 17.03
N GLY A 134 -1.45 1.19 17.76
CA GLY A 134 -2.58 2.14 17.66
C GLY A 134 -2.20 3.56 18.08
N TRP A 135 -3.08 4.52 17.83
CA TRP A 135 -2.95 5.88 18.35
C TRP A 135 -3.36 5.89 19.83
N THR A 136 -2.42 6.17 20.73
CA THR A 136 -2.66 6.43 22.15
C THR A 136 -2.26 7.86 22.48
N ASP A 137 -2.86 8.44 23.53
CA ASP A 137 -2.57 9.81 23.97
C ASP A 137 -1.08 10.04 24.22
N SER A 138 -0.41 9.07 24.84
CA SER A 138 1.03 9.08 25.07
C SER A 138 1.86 9.16 23.78
N ARG A 139 1.39 8.51 22.71
CA ARG A 139 2.07 8.49 21.41
C ARG A 139 1.83 9.77 20.63
N ILE A 140 0.62 10.33 20.74
CA ILE A 140 0.30 11.65 20.20
C ILE A 140 1.20 12.69 20.86
N ALA A 141 1.28 12.68 22.20
CA ALA A 141 2.16 13.58 22.95
C ALA A 141 3.63 13.47 22.51
N CYS A 142 4.13 12.23 22.35
CA CYS A 142 5.50 12.00 21.86
C CYS A 142 5.74 12.56 20.45
N GLN A 143 4.77 12.40 19.53
CA GLN A 143 4.89 12.96 18.17
C GLN A 143 4.78 14.48 18.15
N MET A 144 3.90 15.07 18.96
CA MET A 144 3.78 16.53 19.07
C MET A 144 5.06 17.15 19.64
N ALA A 145 5.77 16.44 20.52
CA ALA A 145 7.08 16.88 21.02
C ALA A 145 8.18 16.92 19.93
N GLN A 146 7.98 16.26 18.77
CA GLN A 146 8.91 16.35 17.64
C GLN A 146 8.76 17.65 16.84
N ILE A 147 7.66 18.38 17.04
CA ILE A 147 7.45 19.67 16.37
C ILE A 147 8.37 20.69 17.05
N PRO A 148 9.25 21.37 16.30
CA PRO A 148 10.09 22.41 16.87
C PRO A 148 9.21 23.47 17.54
N GLN A 149 9.38 23.65 18.85
CA GLN A 149 8.75 24.74 19.57
C GLN A 149 9.30 26.03 18.97
N ARG A 150 8.43 26.86 18.36
CA ARG A 150 8.83 28.24 18.03
C ARG A 150 9.15 28.91 19.36
N ASN A 151 10.42 29.24 19.58
CA ASN A 151 10.77 30.15 20.66
C ASN A 151 10.02 31.46 20.39
N CYS A 152 8.96 31.73 21.16
CA CYS A 152 8.39 33.07 21.25
C CYS A 152 9.51 33.97 21.80
N ARG A 153 10.08 34.79 20.93
CA ARG A 153 10.80 36.00 21.33
C ARG A 153 9.86 37.18 21.19
#